data_AF-A0A7K3QN64-F1
#
_entry.id   AF-A0A7K3QN64-F1
#
_cell.length_a   1.000
_cell.length_b   1.000
_cell.length_c   1.000
_cell.angle_alpha   90.00
_cell.angle_beta   90.00
_cell.angle_gamma   90.00
#
_symmetry.space_group_name_H-M   'P 1'
#
loop_
_entity.id
_entity.type
_entity.pdbx_description
1 polymer ?
#
loop_
_entity_poly.entity_id
_entity_poly.type
_entity_poly.pdbx_seq_one_letter_code
_entity_poly.pdbx_strand_id
1 'polypeptide(L)'
;MLLFSPEEAARTSLLHTVSGEAHLALGNEPEALRFLERAADEAESTGYDEGAVRALETLLRTSGGADHRKRHEEAVRRLAGADG
;
A
#
# COMPACT_ATOMS: atom_id res chain seq x y z
N MET A 1 5.01 -20.52 9.63
CA MET A 1 4.90 -19.24 8.90
C MET A 1 4.54 -19.59 7.48
N LEU A 2 3.26 -19.47 7.12
CA LEU A 2 2.81 -19.74 5.75
C LEU A 2 3.31 -18.57 4.89
N LEU A 3 4.26 -18.83 3.98
CA LEU A 3 4.57 -17.89 2.91
C LEU A 3 3.31 -17.82 2.04
N PHE A 4 2.57 -16.72 2.09
CA PHE A 4 1.55 -16.46 1.09
C PHE A 4 2.22 -16.44 -0.28
N SER A 5 1.53 -16.96 -1.30
CA SER A 5 1.99 -16.79 -2.67
C SER A 5 1.99 -15.29 -3.04
N PRO A 6 2.84 -14.87 -4.00
CA PRO A 6 2.82 -13.48 -4.48
C PRO A 6 1.43 -13.02 -4.95
N GLU A 7 0.65 -13.92 -5.56
CA GLU A 7 -0.74 -13.63 -5.97
C GLU A 7 -1.66 -13.37 -4.78
N GLU A 8 -1.60 -14.20 -3.73
CA GLU A 8 -2.41 -14.03 -2.53
C GLU A 8 -2.08 -12.72 -1.82
N ALA A 9 -0.80 -12.37 -1.70
CA ALA A 9 -0.38 -11.13 -1.08
C ALA A 9 -0.79 -9.89 -1.90
N ALA A 10 -0.70 -9.94 -3.22
CA ALA A 10 -1.21 -8.87 -4.08
C ALA A 10 -2.73 -8.70 -3.90
N ARG A 11 -3.48 -9.81 -3.82
CA ARG A 11 -4.92 -9.79 -3.56
C ARG A 11 -5.25 -9.22 -2.18
N THR A 12 -4.55 -9.62 -1.12
CA THR A 12 -4.81 -9.10 0.23
C THR A 12 -4.45 -7.62 0.33
N SER A 13 -3.34 -7.20 -0.30
CA SER A 13 -2.95 -5.80 -0.36
C SER A 13 -4.05 -4.96 -1.00
N LEU A 14 -4.58 -5.38 -2.17
CA LEU A 14 -5.70 -4.70 -2.83
C LEU A 14 -6.95 -4.62 -1.94
N LEU A 15 -7.32 -5.71 -1.27
CA LEU A 15 -8.46 -5.72 -0.36
C LEU A 15 -8.27 -4.75 0.82
N HIS A 16 -7.06 -4.68 1.38
CA HIS A 16 -6.74 -3.75 2.45
C HIS A 16 -6.73 -2.30 1.95
N THR A 17 -6.22 -2.01 0.75
CA THR A 17 -6.29 -0.66 0.16
C THR A 17 -7.73 -0.21 0.00
N VAL A 18 -8.59 -1.01 -0.63
CA VAL A 18 -10.01 -0.66 -0.84
C VAL A 18 -10.75 -0.52 0.49
N SER A 19 -10.45 -1.37 1.48
CA SER A 19 -11.04 -1.24 2.82
C SER A 19 -10.61 0.07 3.49
N GLY A 20 -9.34 0.45 3.37
CA GLY A 20 -8.82 1.71 3.89
C GLY A 20 -9.48 2.92 3.23
N GLU A 21 -9.58 2.93 1.91
CA GLU A 21 -10.30 3.96 1.13
C GLU A 21 -11.78 4.07 1.58
N ALA A 22 -12.45 2.94 1.82
CA ALA A 22 -13.83 2.92 2.32
C ALA A 22 -13.95 3.50 3.74
N HIS A 23 -13.02 3.18 4.64
CA HIS A 23 -12.97 3.76 5.98
C HIS A 23 -12.74 5.28 5.95
N LEU A 24 -11.89 5.79 5.04
CA LEU A 24 -11.74 7.24 4.83
C LEU A 24 -13.05 7.89 4.41
N ALA A 25 -13.76 7.29 3.45
CA ALA A 25 -15.04 7.81 2.97
C ALA A 25 -16.12 7.86 4.08
N LEU A 26 -16.01 7.00 5.09
CA LEU A 26 -16.88 6.97 6.26
C LEU A 26 -16.40 7.88 7.41
N GLY A 27 -15.26 8.54 7.27
CA GLY A 27 -14.65 9.36 8.33
C GLY A 27 -13.93 8.57 9.42
N ASN A 28 -13.73 7.26 9.23
CA ASN A 28 -13.04 6.37 10.17
C ASN A 28 -11.53 6.36 9.89
N GLU A 29 -10.88 7.50 10.13
CA GLU A 29 -9.47 7.72 9.79
C GLU A 29 -8.49 6.73 10.46
N PRO A 30 -8.60 6.39 11.76
CA PRO A 30 -7.67 5.45 12.40
C PRO A 30 -7.68 4.06 11.76
N GLU A 31 -8.88 3.52 11.49
CA GLU A 31 -9.04 2.23 10.81
C GLU A 31 -8.53 2.29 9.36
N ALA A 32 -8.76 3.41 8.67
CA ALA A 32 -8.24 3.61 7.34
C ALA A 32 -6.72 3.54 7.29
N LEU A 33 -6.04 4.31 8.15
CA LEU A 33 -4.57 4.31 8.23
C LEU A 33 -4.04 2.89 8.51
N ARG A 34 -4.67 2.17 9.45
CA ARG A 34 -4.27 0.78 9.77
C ARG A 34 -4.37 -0.16 8.56
N PHE A 35 -5.43 -0.05 7.77
CA PHE A 35 -5.59 -0.86 6.57
C PHE A 35 -4.61 -0.47 5.46
N LEU A 36 -4.37 0.82 5.27
CA LEU A 36 -3.45 1.30 4.24
C LEU A 36 -1.99 0.95 4.54
N GLU A 37 -1.56 1.02 5.80
CA GLU A 37 -0.22 0.57 6.22
C GLU A 37 -0.02 -0.91 5.91
N ARG A 38 -1.01 -1.73 6.28
CA ARG A 38 -0.97 -3.16 6.01
C ARG A 38 -0.94 -3.48 4.52
N ALA A 39 -1.68 -2.72 3.71
CA ALA A 39 -1.66 -2.87 2.26
C ALA A 39 -0.27 -2.56 1.68
N ALA A 40 0.37 -1.50 2.15
CA ALA A 40 1.72 -1.12 1.74
C ALA A 40 2.75 -2.19 2.12
N ASP A 41 2.72 -2.67 3.37
CA ASP A 41 3.63 -3.71 3.86
C ASP A 41 3.49 -5.02 3.07
N GLU A 42 2.24 -5.45 2.80
CA GLU A 42 1.97 -6.67 2.03
C GLU A 42 2.46 -6.54 0.58
N ALA A 43 2.21 -5.39 -0.06
CA ALA A 43 2.67 -5.11 -1.42
C ALA A 43 4.21 -5.08 -1.52
N GLU A 44 4.87 -4.36 -0.61
CA GLU A 44 6.33 -4.26 -0.58
C GLU A 44 7.00 -5.61 -0.32
N SER A 45 6.44 -6.42 0.59
CA SER A 45 6.99 -7.75 0.92
C SER A 45 6.99 -8.73 -0.26
N THR A 46 6.17 -8.45 -1.28
CA THR A 46 5.98 -9.31 -2.44
C THR A 46 6.43 -8.71 -3.76
N GLY A 47 6.97 -7.48 -3.72
CA GLY A 47 7.38 -6.75 -4.92
C GLY A 47 6.20 -6.30 -5.79
N TYR A 48 4.99 -6.23 -5.24
CA TYR A 48 3.83 -5.68 -5.96
C TYR A 48 3.88 -4.14 -5.93
N ASP A 49 4.78 -3.56 -6.72
CA ASP A 49 5.10 -2.12 -6.64
C ASP A 49 3.91 -1.21 -6.96
N GLU A 50 3.02 -1.59 -7.89
CA GLU A 50 1.79 -0.83 -8.18
C GLU A 50 0.88 -0.72 -6.95
N GLY A 51 0.70 -1.82 -6.20
CA GLY A 51 -0.08 -1.83 -4.96
C GLY A 51 0.56 -0.98 -3.88
N ALA A 52 1.88 -1.05 -3.74
CA ALA A 52 2.63 -0.23 -2.79
C ALA A 52 2.47 1.27 -3.10
N VAL A 53 2.64 1.68 -4.37
CA VAL A 53 2.43 3.06 -4.81
C VAL A 53 1.04 3.55 -4.43
N ARG A 54 -0.01 2.80 -4.75
CA ARG A 54 -1.40 3.21 -4.47
C ARG A 54 -1.68 3.38 -2.97
N ALA A 55 -1.24 2.41 -2.15
CA ALA A 55 -1.45 2.46 -0.71
C ALA A 55 -0.71 3.65 -0.07
N LEU A 56 0.57 3.83 -0.43
CA LEU A 56 1.42 4.89 0.11
C LEU A 56 0.99 6.29 -0.34
N GLU A 57 0.53 6.44 -1.58
CA GLU A 57 -0.01 7.70 -2.07
C GLU A 57 -1.25 8.12 -1.25
N THR A 58 -2.10 7.15 -0.88
CA THR A 58 -3.29 7.41 -0.05
C THR A 58 -2.90 7.76 1.39
N LEU A 59 -1.91 7.07 1.98
CA LEU A 59 -1.34 7.44 3.28
C LEU A 59 -0.78 8.87 3.26
N LEU A 60 -0.02 9.23 2.23
CA LEU A 60 0.57 10.56 2.08
C LEU A 60 -0.48 11.68 2.01
N ARG A 61 -1.57 11.45 1.28
CA ARG A 61 -2.69 12.41 1.20
C ARG A 61 -3.39 12.60 2.56
N THR A 62 -3.35 11.58 3.42
CA THR A 62 -4.08 11.56 4.69
C THR A 62 -3.22 12.07 5.86
N SER A 63 -2.01 11.54 6.03
CA SER A 63 -1.17 11.78 7.21
C SER A 63 0.15 12.51 6.92
N GLY A 64 0.62 12.54 5.66
CA GLY A 64 1.82 13.28 5.25
C GLY A 64 3.16 12.78 5.80
N GLY A 65 3.25 11.51 6.25
CA GLY A 65 4.44 10.95 6.87
C GLY A 65 5.68 10.91 5.96
N ALA A 66 6.85 11.30 6.49
CA ALA A 66 8.11 11.31 5.76
C ALA A 66 8.59 9.90 5.36
N ASP A 67 8.30 8.89 6.20
CA ASP A 67 8.61 7.49 5.91
C ASP A 67 7.80 6.98 4.70
N HIS A 68 6.49 7.25 4.68
CA HIS A 68 5.61 6.92 3.55
C HIS A 68 6.09 7.54 2.25
N ARG A 69 6.63 8.77 2.30
CA ARG A 69 7.17 9.46 1.13
C ARG A 69 8.35 8.71 0.53
N LYS A 70 9.31 8.34 1.39
CA LYS A 70 10.48 7.59 0.95
C LYS A 70 10.08 6.24 0.34
N ARG A 71 9.21 5.50 1.03
CA ARG A 71 8.67 4.21 0.54
C ARG A 71 7.97 4.36 -0.81
N HIS A 72 7.17 5.42 -0.97
CA HIS A 72 6.46 5.70 -2.21
C HIS A 72 7.43 5.99 -3.36
N GLU A 73 8.43 6.85 -3.13
CA GLU A 73 9.46 7.17 -4.13
C GLU A 73 10.28 5.93 -4.53
N GLU A 74 10.53 5.01 -3.61
CA GLU A 74 11.19 3.73 -3.91
C GLU A 74 10.30 2.82 -4.76
N ALA A 75 9.02 2.66 -4.41
CA ALA A 75 8.08 1.86 -5.19
C ALA A 75 7.87 2.41 -6.61
N VAL A 76 7.74 3.74 -6.76
CA VAL A 76 7.65 4.40 -8.08
C VAL A 76 8.90 4.12 -8.93
N ARG A 77 10.09 4.17 -8.33
CA ARG A 77 11.35 3.89 -9.06
C ARG A 77 11.42 2.44 -9.53
N ARG A 78 11.00 1.48 -8.70
CA ARG A 78 10.97 0.06 -9.08
C ARG A 78 9.95 -0.20 -10.18
N LEU A 79 8.75 0.36 -10.06
CA LEU A 79 7.70 0.26 -11.08
C LEU A 79 8.17 0.81 -12.43
N ALA A 80 8.76 2.01 -12.45
CA ALA A 80 9.29 2.61 -13.68
C ALA A 80 10.49 1.85 -14.29
N GLY A 81 11.21 1.07 -13.49
CA GLY A 81 12.31 0.22 -13.94
C GLY A 81 11.88 -1.16 -14.45
N ALA A 82 10.65 -1.59 -14.14
CA ALA A 82 10.09 -2.86 -14.62
C ALA A 82 9.54 -2.76 -16.06
N ASP A 83 9.22 -1.55 -16.51
CA ASP A 83 8.71 -1.25 -17.87
C ASP A 83 9.83 -0.88 -18.88
N GLY A 84 11.11 -1.07 -18.51
CA GLY A 84 12.29 -0.65 -19.28
C GLY A 84 13.04 -1.77 -20.01
#